data_AF-A0A956JHR3-F1
#
_entry.id   AF-A0A956JHR3-F1
#
_cell.length_a   1.000
_cell.length_b   1.000
_cell.length_c   1.000
_cell.angle_alpha   90.00
_cell.angle_beta   90.00
_cell.angle_gamma   90.00
#
_symmetry.space_group_name_H-M   'P 1'
#
loop_
_entity.id
_entity.type
_entity.pdbx_description
1 polymer ?
#
loop_
_entity_poly.entity_id
_entity_poly.type
_entity_poly.pdbx_seq_one_letter_code
_entity_poly.pdbx_strand_id
1 'polypeptide(L)'
;ESCTWMSFGAFVCVPKLEELPVGESCDFQECMTGSVCIDAGYLPTCEGFACCTPLCDTDAADPCAALPGSTCTPWFEEMPPEGLESLGVCLSPP
;
A
#
# COMPACT_ATOMS: atom_id res chain seq x y z
N GLU A 1 8.92 -5.92 18.17
CA GLU A 1 10.19 -6.02 17.42
C GLU A 1 10.01 -7.09 16.36
N SER A 2 10.50 -6.88 15.14
CA SER A 2 10.54 -7.90 14.08
C SER A 2 12.00 -8.24 13.77
N CYS A 3 12.31 -9.51 13.61
CA CYS A 3 13.68 -9.96 13.34
C CYS A 3 13.73 -10.63 11.97
N THR A 4 14.68 -10.22 11.13
CA THR A 4 14.80 -10.72 9.76
C THR A 4 16.26 -10.83 9.31
N TRP A 5 16.48 -11.61 8.26
CA TRP A 5 17.74 -11.69 7.54
C TRP A 5 17.81 -10.54 6.53
N MET A 6 18.78 -9.65 6.70
CA MET A 6 19.05 -8.58 5.75
C MET A 6 19.81 -9.11 4.54
N SER A 7 19.62 -8.48 3.38
CA SER A 7 20.24 -8.88 2.10
C SER A 7 21.77 -8.88 2.11
N PHE A 8 22.41 -8.21 3.08
CA PHE A 8 23.86 -8.22 3.28
C PHE A 8 24.35 -9.29 4.27
N GLY A 9 23.50 -10.24 4.65
CA GLY A 9 23.88 -11.42 5.42
C GLY A 9 23.93 -11.24 6.94
N ALA A 10 23.21 -10.26 7.49
CA ALA A 10 23.08 -10.07 8.94
C ALA A 10 21.66 -10.37 9.41
N PHE A 11 21.55 -11.07 10.55
CA PHE A 11 20.29 -11.22 11.27
C PHE A 11 20.15 -10.05 12.25
N VAL A 12 19.14 -9.21 12.06
CA VAL A 12 18.91 -8.03 12.91
C VAL A 12 17.46 -8.02 13.38
N CYS A 13 17.26 -7.55 14.61
CA CYS A 13 15.95 -7.23 15.14
C CYS A 13 15.76 -5.72 15.02
N VAL A 14 14.79 -5.31 14.21
CA VAL A 14 14.40 -3.92 14.08
C VAL A 14 13.22 -3.64 15.02
N PRO A 15 13.16 -2.44 15.64
CA PRO A 15 11.95 -1.99 16.32
C PRO A 15 10.79 -2.15 15.34
N LYS A 16 9.66 -2.72 15.80
CA LYS A 16 8.46 -2.78 14.97
C LYS A 16 8.07 -1.30 14.77
N LEU A 17 8.28 -0.78 13.57
CA LEU A 17 7.90 0.59 13.26
C LEU A 17 6.37 0.68 13.44
N GLU A 18 5.90 1.78 14.01
CA GLU A 18 4.46 2.03 14.06
C GLU A 18 3.90 1.97 12.64
N GLU A 19 2.82 1.20 12.49
CA GLU A 19 2.10 1.05 11.23
C GLU A 19 1.47 2.40 10.88
N LEU A 20 1.86 2.96 9.73
CA LEU A 20 1.32 4.23 9.26
C LEU A 20 -0.13 4.03 8.76
N PRO A 21 -1.09 4.87 9.20
CA PRO A 21 -2.45 4.82 8.69
C PRO A 21 -2.53 5.28 7.22
N VAL A 22 -3.64 4.93 6.56
CA VAL A 22 -3.93 5.38 5.18
C VAL A 22 -3.87 6.90 5.09
N GLY A 23 -3.24 7.41 4.04
CA GLY A 23 -3.04 8.84 3.77
C GLY A 23 -1.77 9.42 4.37
N GLU A 24 -1.12 8.74 5.33
CA GLU A 24 0.13 9.22 5.91
C GLU A 24 1.31 9.03 4.97
N SER A 25 2.27 9.95 5.06
CA SER A 25 3.49 9.93 4.26
C SER A 25 4.40 8.77 4.68
N CYS A 26 4.87 8.00 3.70
CA CYS A 26 5.74 6.84 3.89
C CYS A 26 7.03 7.00 3.08
N ASP A 27 8.17 6.77 3.73
CA ASP A 27 9.50 6.80 3.10
C ASP A 27 10.30 5.52 3.37
N PHE A 28 10.25 5.02 4.62
CA PHE A 28 10.90 3.77 5.08
C PHE A 28 10.08 3.01 6.12
N GLN A 29 8.95 3.56 6.56
CA GLN A 29 8.06 2.95 7.54
C GLN A 29 7.03 2.06 6.86
N GLU A 30 6.61 1.00 7.56
CA GLU A 30 5.60 0.10 7.05
C GLU A 30 4.22 0.77 7.15
N CYS A 31 3.48 0.78 6.04
CA CYS A 31 2.06 1.06 6.06
C CYS A 31 1.34 -0.03 6.86
N MET A 32 0.19 0.31 7.43
CA MET A 32 -0.65 -0.66 8.10
C MET A 32 -0.95 -1.88 7.23
N THR A 33 -1.11 -3.03 7.86
CA THR A 33 -1.44 -4.29 7.17
C THR A 33 -2.63 -4.08 6.22
N GLY A 34 -2.49 -4.51 4.97
CA GLY A 34 -3.49 -4.29 3.92
C GLY A 34 -3.35 -2.95 3.18
N SER A 35 -2.27 -2.21 3.42
CA SER A 35 -1.93 -0.98 2.71
C SER A 35 -0.52 -1.04 2.14
N VAL A 36 -0.26 -0.24 1.12
CA VAL A 36 1.02 -0.17 0.42
C VAL A 36 1.45 1.29 0.25
N CYS A 37 2.75 1.53 0.27
CA CYS A 37 3.34 2.85 0.07
C CYS A 37 3.43 3.16 -1.43
N ILE A 38 2.71 4.19 -1.90
CA ILE A 38 2.65 4.58 -3.32
C ILE A 38 3.05 6.04 -3.49
N ASP A 39 3.72 6.34 -4.60
CA ASP A 39 4.12 7.68 -5.01
C ASP A 39 2.93 8.67 -5.02
N ALA A 40 3.17 9.87 -4.50
CA ALA A 40 2.16 10.91 -4.35
C ALA A 40 1.51 11.33 -5.67
N GLY A 41 2.18 11.16 -6.81
CA GLY A 41 1.64 11.46 -8.14
C GLY A 41 0.43 10.60 -8.53
N TYR A 42 0.23 9.46 -7.87
CA TYR A 42 -0.94 8.59 -8.09
C TYR A 42 -1.99 8.72 -7.01
N LEU A 43 -1.82 9.60 -6.02
CA LEU A 43 -2.72 9.72 -4.88
C LEU A 43 -3.33 11.13 -4.80
N PRO A 44 -4.65 11.26 -4.62
CA PRO A 44 -5.32 12.56 -4.68
C PRO A 44 -4.99 13.49 -3.50
N THR A 45 -4.58 12.93 -2.36
CA THR A 45 -4.46 13.67 -1.09
C THR A 45 -3.13 13.44 -0.36
N CYS A 46 -2.08 13.03 -1.08
CA CYS A 46 -0.79 12.76 -0.44
C CYS A 46 0.02 14.06 -0.24
N GLU A 47 0.39 14.37 1.01
CA GLU A 47 1.20 15.56 1.34
C GLU A 47 2.72 15.29 1.33
N GLY A 48 3.15 14.04 1.14
CA GLY A 48 4.55 13.61 1.09
C GLY A 48 5.04 13.24 -0.31
N PHE A 49 6.19 12.55 -0.38
CA PHE A 49 6.69 11.96 -1.64
C PHE A 49 5.97 10.67 -2.00
N ALA A 50 5.57 9.88 -1.00
CA ALA A 50 4.72 8.72 -1.13
C ALA A 50 3.80 8.64 0.10
N CYS A 51 2.62 8.05 -0.05
CA CYS A 51 1.68 7.85 1.05
C CYS A 51 1.10 6.44 1.06
N CYS A 52 0.67 6.03 2.24
CA CYS A 52 0.00 4.74 2.44
C CYS A 52 -1.40 4.76 1.81
N THR A 53 -1.64 3.82 0.91
CA THR A 53 -2.95 3.61 0.28
C THR A 53 -3.42 2.17 0.49
N PRO A 54 -4.73 1.92 0.71
CA PRO A 54 -5.22 0.57 0.92
C PRO A 54 -5.12 -0.28 -0.35
N LEU A 55 -4.78 -1.55 -0.15
CA LEU A 55 -5.12 -2.61 -1.10
C LEU A 55 -6.63 -2.80 -1.07
N CYS A 56 -7.20 -3.04 -2.23
CA CYS A 56 -8.63 -3.21 -2.40
C CYS A 56 -8.94 -4.52 -3.12
N ASP A 57 -10.17 -4.98 -2.92
CA ASP A 57 -10.79 -5.99 -3.78
C ASP A 57 -11.56 -5.25 -4.88
N THR A 58 -11.22 -5.49 -6.14
CA THR A 58 -11.86 -4.85 -7.30
C THR A 58 -13.33 -5.20 -7.46
N ASP A 59 -13.76 -6.33 -6.89
CA ASP A 59 -15.15 -6.80 -6.95
C ASP A 59 -15.98 -6.33 -5.73
N ALA A 60 -15.34 -5.71 -4.74
CA ALA A 60 -16.03 -5.20 -3.55
C ALA A 60 -16.76 -3.88 -3.82
N ALA A 61 -17.84 -3.64 -3.05
CA ALA A 61 -18.57 -2.38 -3.09
C ALA A 61 -17.82 -1.30 -2.30
N ASP A 62 -17.50 -0.19 -2.97
CA ASP A 62 -16.81 0.99 -2.41
C ASP A 62 -15.50 0.67 -1.66
N PRO A 63 -14.54 0.03 -2.33
CA PRO A 63 -13.36 -0.50 -1.66
C PRO A 63 -12.33 0.57 -1.26
N CYS A 64 -12.52 1.81 -1.71
CA CYS A 64 -11.62 2.93 -1.48
C CYS A 64 -12.23 4.04 -0.60
N ALA A 65 -13.27 3.72 0.18
CA ALA A 65 -13.96 4.68 1.04
C ALA A 65 -13.02 5.43 2.02
N ALA A 66 -11.89 4.81 2.41
CA ALA A 66 -10.88 5.41 3.27
C ALA A 66 -10.04 6.51 2.59
N LEU A 67 -10.04 6.56 1.25
CA LEU A 67 -9.26 7.52 0.46
C LEU A 67 -10.18 8.20 -0.57
N PRO A 68 -10.92 9.26 -0.18
CA PRO A 68 -11.90 9.89 -1.05
C PRO A 68 -11.27 10.44 -2.33
N GLY A 69 -11.97 10.26 -3.45
CA GLY A 69 -11.47 10.66 -4.77
C GLY A 69 -10.47 9.68 -5.38
N SER A 70 -10.33 8.47 -4.83
CA SER A 70 -9.59 7.36 -5.43
C SER A 70 -10.53 6.29 -6.00
N THR A 71 -10.02 5.45 -6.90
CA THR A 71 -10.71 4.29 -7.47
C THR A 71 -9.81 3.08 -7.31
N CYS A 72 -10.40 1.90 -7.10
CA CYS A 72 -9.66 0.66 -7.02
C CYS A 72 -9.19 0.26 -8.42
N THR A 73 -7.88 0.30 -8.62
CA THR A 73 -7.22 -0.06 -9.88
C THR A 73 -6.56 -1.42 -9.71
N PRO A 74 -6.66 -2.34 -10.68
CA PRO A 74 -5.97 -3.63 -10.62
C PRO A 74 -4.48 -3.47 -10.32
N TRP A 75 -3.95 -4.28 -9.40
CA TRP A 75 -2.55 -4.21 -9.00
C TRP A 75 -1.61 -4.76 -10.08
N PHE A 76 -2.06 -5.80 -10.77
CA PHE A 76 -1.28 -6.47 -11.80
C PHE A 76 -1.71 -5.97 -13.18
N GLU A 77 -0.75 -5.48 -13.98
CA GLU A 77 -1.01 -5.04 -15.36
C GLU A 77 -1.30 -6.22 -16.29
N GLU A 78 -0.69 -7.38 -16.04
CA GLU A 78 -0.88 -8.63 -16.81
C GLU A 78 -1.01 -9.83 -15.86
N MET A 79 -1.73 -10.86 -16.31
CA MET A 79 -1.91 -12.19 -15.67
C MET A 79 -1.59 -12.23 -14.16
N PRO A 80 -2.55 -11.81 -13.30
CA PRO A 80 -2.38 -11.92 -11.86
C PRO A 80 -2.10 -13.37 -11.43
N PRO A 81 -1.34 -13.58 -10.35
CA PRO A 81 -1.19 -14.90 -9.73
C PRO A 81 -2.55 -15.49 -9.35
N GLU A 82 -2.64 -16.83 -9.37
CA GLU A 82 -3.87 -17.51 -8.96
C GLU A 82 -4.28 -17.12 -7.54
N GLY A 83 -5.52 -16.64 -7.38
CA GLY A 83 -6.08 -16.17 -6.12
C GLY A 83 -5.85 -14.68 -5.81
N LEU A 84 -5.18 -13.92 -6.68
CA LEU A 84 -4.97 -12.47 -6.55
C LEU A 84 -5.58 -11.68 -7.73
N GLU A 85 -6.52 -12.28 -8.45
CA GLU A 85 -7.13 -11.68 -9.64
C GLU A 85 -7.94 -10.42 -9.33
N SER A 86 -8.56 -10.37 -8.14
CA SER A 86 -9.32 -9.22 -7.68
C SER A 86 -8.47 -8.23 -6.86
N LEU A 87 -7.16 -8.44 -6.73
CA LEU A 87 -6.30 -7.54 -5.98
C LEU A 87 -6.08 -6.23 -6.74
N GLY A 88 -6.45 -5.14 -6.09
CA GLY A 88 -6.21 -3.78 -6.56
C GLY A 88 -5.56 -2.88 -5.52
N VAL A 89 -5.35 -1.63 -5.91
CA VAL A 89 -4.87 -0.55 -5.05
C VAL A 89 -5.68 0.71 -5.32
N CYS A 90 -5.97 1.48 -4.26
CA CYS A 90 -6.73 2.72 -4.38
C CYS A 90 -5.84 3.86 -4.87
N LEU A 91 -6.08 4.34 -6.09
CA LEU A 91 -5.31 5.41 -6.73
C LEU A 91 -6.22 6.51 -7.25
N SER A 92 -5.66 7.68 -7.57
CA SER A 92 -6.36 8.70 -8.34
C SER A 92 -6.94 8.08 -9.62
N PRO A 93 -8.20 8.40 -9.98
CA PRO A 93 -8.75 8.03 -11.27
C PRO A 93 -7.84 8.55 -12.40
N PRO A 94 -7.72 7.79 -13.51
CA PRO A 94 -7.02 8.26 -14.72
C PRO A 94 -7.72 9.44 -15.40
#